data_AF-A0A353LS00-F1
#
_entry.id   AF-A0A353LS00-F1
#
_cell.length_a   1.000
_cell.length_b   1.000
_cell.length_c   1.000
_cell.angle_alpha   90.00
_cell.angle_beta   90.00
_cell.angle_gamma   90.00
#
_symmetry.space_group_name_H-M   'P 1'
#
loop_
_entity.id
_entity.type
_entity.pdbx_description
1 polymer ?
#
loop_
_entity_poly.entity_id
_entity_poly.type
_entity_poly.pdbx_seq_one_letter_code
_entity_poly.pdbx_strand_id
1 'polypeptide(L)'
;MAQFDISIAGFWRSFFAAVLVAPFYFLLLRLEYNLLPDAPALDGFFVVKGIFFLISWAAYPLLMIPVTRMLGLGQYYVGFIIAYNWSAVIVILVLLPPFTLFGLQVIGAGAAGFLNLLATIAVLYYRWFLTRTALAVSGGMALAFLFIDLLLSILLDVSGNRLLGI
;
A
#
# COMPACT_ATOMS: atom_id res chain seq x y z
N MET A 1 -19.12 5.11 9.15
CA MET A 1 -19.11 3.64 8.96
C MET A 1 -20.35 3.09 8.26
N ALA A 2 -21.45 3.86 8.13
CA ALA A 2 -22.73 3.39 7.54
C ALA A 2 -22.74 3.15 6.01
N GLN A 3 -21.61 3.17 5.32
CA GLN A 3 -21.52 3.00 3.85
C GLN A 3 -20.70 1.77 3.41
N PHE A 4 -20.10 1.02 4.34
CA PHE A 4 -19.42 -0.22 4.01
C PHE A 4 -20.29 -1.42 4.36
N ASP A 5 -20.48 -2.33 3.41
CA ASP A 5 -21.10 -3.64 3.64
C ASP A 5 -20.16 -4.48 4.54
N ILE A 6 -20.38 -4.44 5.86
CA ILE A 6 -19.57 -5.15 6.86
C ILE A 6 -19.96 -6.64 6.92
N SER A 7 -20.22 -7.24 5.77
CA SER A 7 -20.45 -8.68 5.61
C SER A 7 -19.18 -9.39 5.15
N ILE A 8 -19.19 -10.72 5.26
CA ILE A 8 -18.15 -11.58 4.69
C ILE A 8 -18.06 -11.37 3.16
N ALA A 9 -19.19 -11.12 2.49
CA ALA A 9 -19.19 -10.81 1.06
C ALA A 9 -18.52 -9.46 0.78
N GLY A 10 -18.79 -8.44 1.59
CA GLY A 10 -18.12 -7.14 1.51
C GLY A 10 -16.60 -7.23 1.73
N PHE A 11 -16.16 -8.10 2.64
CA PHE A 11 -14.74 -8.41 2.84
C PHE A 11 -14.08 -8.88 1.55
N TRP A 12 -14.62 -9.93 0.91
CA TRP A 12 -14.05 -10.45 -0.34
C TRP A 12 -14.13 -9.46 -1.49
N ARG A 13 -15.22 -8.68 -1.58
CA ARG A 13 -15.36 -7.61 -2.59
C ARG A 13 -14.31 -6.51 -2.44
N SER A 14 -13.85 -6.23 -1.23
CA SER A 14 -12.82 -5.19 -1.02
C SER A 14 -11.49 -5.52 -1.69
N PHE A 15 -11.18 -6.79 -1.94
CA PHE A 15 -9.98 -7.20 -2.67
C PHE A 15 -10.04 -6.83 -4.16
N PHE A 16 -11.21 -6.46 -4.69
CA PHE A 16 -11.29 -5.87 -6.03
C PHE A 16 -10.50 -4.55 -6.14
N ALA A 17 -10.22 -3.87 -5.02
CA ALA A 17 -9.29 -2.75 -4.99
C ALA A 17 -7.91 -3.12 -5.56
N ALA A 18 -7.47 -4.37 -5.45
CA ALA A 18 -6.23 -4.85 -6.06
C ALA A 18 -6.25 -4.70 -7.59
N VAL A 19 -7.37 -5.03 -8.23
CA VAL A 19 -7.53 -4.91 -9.67
C VAL A 19 -7.47 -3.45 -10.10
N LEU A 20 -8.06 -2.54 -9.31
CA LEU A 20 -8.04 -1.10 -9.59
C LEU A 20 -6.64 -0.49 -9.38
N VAL A 21 -5.90 -0.96 -8.37
CA VAL A 21 -4.54 -0.49 -8.05
C VAL A 21 -3.52 -1.05 -9.05
N ALA A 22 -3.70 -2.28 -9.52
CA ALA A 22 -2.76 -2.98 -10.40
C ALA A 22 -2.24 -2.16 -11.60
N PRO A 23 -3.08 -1.53 -12.46
CA PRO A 23 -2.57 -0.79 -13.61
C PRO A 23 -1.65 0.38 -13.22
N PHE A 24 -1.99 1.10 -12.15
CA PHE A 24 -1.16 2.20 -11.64
C PHE A 24 0.12 1.69 -11.00
N TYR A 25 0.06 0.55 -10.29
CA TYR A 25 1.23 -0.08 -9.71
C TYR A 25 2.21 -0.52 -10.81
N PHE A 26 1.74 -1.18 -11.86
CA PHE A 26 2.60 -1.60 -12.98
C PHE A 26 3.15 -0.41 -13.77
N LEU A 27 2.42 0.70 -13.85
CA LEU A 27 2.93 1.95 -14.43
C LEU A 27 4.07 2.52 -13.59
N LEU A 28 3.90 2.64 -12.27
CA LEU A 28 4.95 3.07 -11.34
C LEU A 28 6.17 2.16 -11.43
N LEU A 29 5.94 0.85 -11.43
CA LEU A 29 6.98 -0.15 -11.53
C LEU A 29 7.79 -0.03 -12.84
N ARG A 30 7.13 0.33 -13.95
CA ARG A 30 7.82 0.61 -15.22
C ARG A 30 8.68 1.86 -15.14
N LEU A 31 8.20 2.92 -14.47
CA LEU A 31 8.98 4.13 -14.27
C LEU A 31 10.20 3.87 -13.39
N GLU A 32 10.04 3.12 -12.30
CA GLU A 32 11.13 2.69 -11.42
C GLU A 32 12.17 1.84 -12.16
N TYR A 33 11.73 0.87 -12.98
CA TYR A 33 12.62 0.03 -13.76
C TYR A 33 13.55 0.85 -14.68
N ASN A 34 13.03 1.90 -15.33
CA ASN A 34 13.83 2.76 -16.21
C ASN A 34 14.91 3.56 -15.46
N LEU A 35 14.84 3.65 -14.13
CA LEU A 35 15.80 4.35 -13.28
C LEU A 35 16.85 3.42 -12.67
N LEU A 36 16.73 2.09 -12.86
CA LEU A 36 17.69 1.12 -12.36
C LEU A 36 18.96 1.10 -13.24
N PRO A 37 20.15 1.38 -12.68
CA PRO A 37 21.40 1.37 -13.45
C PRO A 37 21.75 -0.02 -14.01
N ASP A 38 21.54 -1.07 -13.20
CA ASP A 38 21.84 -2.46 -13.51
C ASP A 38 20.56 -3.30 -13.48
N ALA A 39 19.60 -2.94 -14.34
CA ALA A 39 18.29 -3.54 -14.33
C ALA A 39 18.33 -5.04 -14.71
N PRO A 40 17.68 -5.94 -13.93
CA PRO A 40 17.55 -7.34 -14.30
C PRO A 40 16.69 -7.51 -15.57
N ALA A 41 16.60 -8.75 -16.07
CA ALA A 41 15.73 -9.07 -17.20
C ALA A 41 14.30 -8.58 -16.95
N LEU A 42 13.75 -7.84 -17.92
CA LEU A 42 12.48 -7.11 -17.77
C LEU A 42 11.34 -8.06 -17.37
N ASP A 43 11.23 -9.21 -18.03
CA ASP A 43 10.22 -10.23 -17.72
C ASP A 43 10.36 -10.75 -16.28
N GLY A 44 11.57 -11.12 -15.86
CA GLY A 44 11.86 -11.57 -14.50
C GLY A 44 11.51 -10.51 -13.45
N PHE A 45 11.84 -9.25 -13.72
CA PHE A 45 11.52 -8.12 -12.85
C PHE A 45 10.00 -7.98 -12.60
N PHE A 46 9.21 -7.93 -13.68
CA PHE A 46 7.76 -7.77 -13.59
C PHE A 46 7.08 -9.00 -12.98
N VAL A 47 7.58 -10.21 -13.24
CA VAL A 47 7.06 -11.44 -12.62
C VAL A 47 7.28 -11.42 -11.11
N VAL A 48 8.50 -11.17 -10.65
CA VAL A 48 8.81 -11.14 -9.21
C VAL A 48 8.00 -10.04 -8.52
N LYS A 49 8.01 -8.82 -9.05
CA LYS A 49 7.27 -7.69 -8.46
C LYS A 49 5.75 -7.91 -8.50
N GLY A 50 5.21 -8.54 -9.55
CA GLY A 50 3.82 -8.97 -9.62
C GLY A 50 3.45 -10.00 -8.54
N ILE A 51 4.33 -10.96 -8.27
CA ILE A 51 4.13 -11.93 -7.17
C ILE A 51 4.13 -11.21 -5.81
N PHE A 52 5.09 -10.32 -5.56
CA PHE A 52 5.13 -9.55 -4.31
C PHE A 52 3.95 -8.60 -4.14
N PHE A 53 3.43 -8.05 -5.23
CA PHE A 53 2.16 -7.33 -5.23
C PHE A 53 1.02 -8.24 -4.74
N LEU A 54 0.85 -9.44 -5.31
CA LEU A 54 -0.20 -10.37 -4.86
C LEU A 54 0.00 -10.80 -3.40
N ILE A 55 1.25 -11.03 -2.98
CA ILE A 55 1.59 -11.36 -1.59
C ILE A 55 1.18 -10.22 -0.67
N SER A 56 1.44 -8.95 -1.02
CA SER A 56 1.14 -7.81 -0.16
C SER A 56 -0.36 -7.66 0.13
N TRP A 57 -1.21 -7.96 -0.86
CA TRP A 57 -2.67 -7.98 -0.69
C TRP A 57 -3.15 -9.02 0.32
N ALA A 58 -2.45 -10.16 0.44
CA ALA A 58 -2.78 -11.19 1.43
C ALA A 58 -2.07 -10.99 2.77
N ALA A 59 -0.81 -10.53 2.74
CA ALA A 59 0.08 -10.51 3.89
C ALA A 59 -0.45 -9.61 5.01
N TYR A 60 -0.87 -8.38 4.70
CA TYR A 60 -1.36 -7.46 5.73
C TYR A 60 -2.68 -7.93 6.37
N PRO A 61 -3.73 -8.31 5.60
CA PRO A 61 -4.94 -8.88 6.21
C PRO A 61 -4.67 -10.11 7.07
N LEU A 62 -3.79 -11.02 6.64
CA LEU A 62 -3.46 -12.22 7.41
C LEU A 62 -2.70 -11.88 8.70
N LEU A 63 -1.73 -10.97 8.64
CA LEU A 63 -0.99 -10.47 9.81
C LEU A 63 -1.93 -9.82 10.83
N MET A 64 -2.96 -9.12 10.35
CA MET A 64 -3.91 -8.40 11.20
C MET A 64 -4.89 -9.32 11.95
N ILE A 65 -5.04 -10.58 11.56
CA ILE A 65 -5.90 -11.54 12.27
C ILE A 65 -5.41 -11.75 13.72
N PRO A 66 -4.19 -12.26 13.97
CA PRO A 66 -3.70 -12.44 15.33
C PRO A 66 -3.54 -11.09 16.06
N VAL A 67 -3.07 -10.04 15.39
CA VAL A 67 -2.84 -8.73 16.03
C VAL A 67 -4.16 -8.16 16.59
N THR A 68 -5.24 -8.14 15.80
CA THR A 68 -6.53 -7.64 16.28
C THR A 68 -7.12 -8.54 17.37
N ARG A 69 -6.96 -9.86 17.29
CA ARG A 69 -7.43 -10.80 18.32
C ARG A 69 -6.71 -10.61 19.66
N MET A 70 -5.38 -10.51 19.65
CA MET A 70 -4.56 -10.33 20.86
C MET A 70 -4.87 -9.02 21.58
N LEU A 71 -5.30 -7.99 20.84
CA LEU A 71 -5.62 -6.67 21.36
C LEU A 71 -7.10 -6.49 21.69
N GLY A 72 -7.93 -7.54 21.56
CA GLY A 72 -9.38 -7.46 21.82
C GLY A 72 -10.17 -6.68 20.76
N LEU A 73 -9.59 -6.46 19.57
CA LEU A 73 -10.14 -5.68 18.46
C LEU A 73 -10.75 -6.54 17.35
N GLY A 74 -10.92 -7.85 17.57
CA GLY A 74 -11.38 -8.80 16.54
C GLY A 74 -12.71 -8.41 15.90
N GLN A 75 -13.61 -7.76 16.65
CA GLN A 75 -14.90 -7.27 16.15
C GLN A 75 -14.78 -6.17 15.08
N TYR A 76 -13.66 -5.44 15.06
CA TYR A 76 -13.41 -4.37 14.08
C TYR A 76 -12.62 -4.86 12.86
N TYR A 77 -12.09 -6.08 12.88
CA TYR A 77 -11.18 -6.61 11.86
C TYR A 77 -11.76 -6.51 10.44
N VAL A 78 -12.99 -7.00 10.23
CA VAL A 78 -13.62 -7.03 8.90
C VAL A 78 -13.79 -5.62 8.35
N GLY A 79 -14.37 -4.70 9.14
CA GLY A 79 -14.56 -3.31 8.73
C GLY A 79 -13.24 -2.59 8.46
N PHE A 80 -12.22 -2.87 9.29
CA PHE A 80 -10.87 -2.33 9.10
C PHE A 80 -10.24 -2.79 7.78
N ILE A 81 -10.25 -4.08 7.47
CA ILE A 81 -9.65 -4.59 6.22
C ILE A 81 -10.39 -4.06 4.99
N ILE A 82 -11.72 -3.97 5.04
CA ILE A 82 -12.50 -3.38 3.94
C ILE A 82 -12.06 -1.93 3.69
N ALA A 83 -11.99 -1.11 4.74
CA ALA A 83 -11.55 0.28 4.63
C ALA A 83 -10.09 0.38 4.17
N TYR A 84 -9.20 -0.47 4.71
CA TYR A 84 -7.78 -0.52 4.35
C TYR A 84 -7.59 -0.86 2.87
N ASN A 85 -8.33 -1.83 2.33
CA ASN A 85 -8.24 -2.22 0.93
C ASN A 85 -8.72 -1.11 -0.01
N TRP A 86 -9.89 -0.52 0.26
CA TRP A 86 -10.40 0.58 -0.57
C TRP A 86 -9.55 1.84 -0.49
N SER A 87 -8.96 2.12 0.67
CA SER A 87 -8.06 3.26 0.83
C SER A 87 -6.78 3.13 0.00
N ALA A 88 -6.36 1.91 -0.38
CA ALA A 88 -5.22 1.71 -1.28
C ALA A 88 -5.42 2.38 -2.65
N VAL A 89 -6.66 2.46 -3.14
CA VAL A 89 -6.99 3.17 -4.39
C VAL A 89 -6.69 4.66 -4.25
N ILE A 90 -7.08 5.27 -3.13
CA ILE A 90 -6.81 6.69 -2.86
C ILE A 90 -5.30 6.91 -2.71
N VAL A 91 -4.63 6.04 -1.96
CA VAL A 91 -3.17 6.13 -1.73
C VAL A 91 -2.41 6.12 -3.04
N ILE A 92 -2.70 5.17 -3.95
CA ILE A 92 -1.97 5.12 -5.23
C ILE A 92 -2.28 6.34 -6.11
N LEU A 93 -3.52 6.83 -6.12
CA LEU A 93 -3.88 8.04 -6.88
C LEU A 93 -3.23 9.31 -6.33
N VAL A 94 -2.92 9.35 -5.03
CA VAL A 94 -2.20 10.47 -4.39
C VAL A 94 -0.69 10.38 -4.64
N LEU A 95 -0.12 9.17 -4.67
CA LEU A 95 1.32 8.97 -4.87
C LEU A 95 1.73 8.98 -6.35
N LEU A 96 0.85 8.63 -7.28
CA LEU A 96 1.15 8.57 -8.71
C LEU A 96 1.60 9.91 -9.35
N PRO A 97 0.97 11.07 -9.06
CA PRO A 97 1.23 12.30 -9.81
C PRO A 97 2.69 12.77 -9.80
N PRO A 98 3.41 12.83 -8.65
CA PRO A 98 4.83 13.19 -8.63
C PRO A 98 5.69 12.38 -9.60
N PHE A 99 5.51 11.06 -9.65
CA PHE A 99 6.26 10.17 -10.54
C PHE A 99 5.89 10.37 -12.01
N THR A 100 4.60 10.53 -12.32
CA THR A 100 4.16 10.75 -13.70
C THR A 100 4.64 12.09 -14.26
N LEU A 101 4.57 13.17 -13.47
CA LEU A 101 5.04 14.50 -13.87
C LEU A 101 6.56 14.51 -14.09
N PHE A 102 7.31 13.80 -13.24
CA PHE A 102 8.74 13.63 -13.42
C PHE A 102 9.09 12.80 -14.65
N GLY A 103 8.43 11.64 -14.83
CA GLY A 103 8.64 10.75 -15.96
C GLY A 103 8.29 11.37 -17.32
N LEU A 104 7.30 12.28 -17.36
CA LEU A 104 6.93 13.07 -18.53
C LEU A 104 7.81 14.33 -18.72
N GLN A 105 8.82 14.53 -17.86
CA GLN A 105 9.73 15.68 -17.89
C GLN A 105 9.02 17.04 -17.74
N VAL A 106 7.84 17.07 -17.12
CA VAL A 106 7.08 18.31 -16.83
C VAL A 106 7.71 19.09 -15.68
N ILE A 107 8.28 18.38 -14.71
CA ILE A 107 8.95 18.94 -13.53
C ILE A 107 10.34 18.32 -13.33
N GLY A 108 11.25 19.07 -12.72
CA GLY A 108 12.58 18.57 -12.33
C GLY A 108 12.55 17.68 -11.07
N ALA A 109 13.64 16.94 -10.85
CA ALA A 109 13.76 15.98 -9.75
C ALA A 109 13.50 16.59 -8.35
N GLY A 110 13.96 17.82 -8.11
CA GLY A 110 13.74 18.51 -6.82
C GLY A 110 12.26 18.76 -6.52
N ALA A 111 11.51 19.24 -7.51
CA ALA A 111 10.07 19.47 -7.39
C ALA A 111 9.30 18.14 -7.23
N ALA A 112 9.68 17.11 -8.00
CA ALA A 112 9.09 15.78 -7.88
C ALA A 112 9.30 15.18 -6.49
N GLY A 113 10.52 15.26 -5.96
CA GLY A 113 10.85 14.80 -4.61
C GLY A 113 10.05 15.55 -3.52
N PHE A 114 9.92 16.87 -3.65
CA PHE A 114 9.12 17.67 -2.72
C PHE A 114 7.62 17.29 -2.75
N LEU A 115 7.03 17.15 -3.94
CA LEU A 115 5.64 16.72 -4.09
C LEU A 115 5.43 15.30 -3.56
N ASN A 116 6.37 14.39 -3.80
CA ASN A 116 6.31 13.03 -3.27
C ASN A 116 6.38 13.01 -1.74
N LEU A 117 7.20 13.87 -1.12
CA LEU A 117 7.25 14.01 0.34
C LEU A 117 5.90 14.49 0.90
N LEU A 118 5.30 15.52 0.30
CA LEU A 118 3.98 16.00 0.70
C LEU A 118 2.89 14.93 0.56
N ALA A 119 2.89 14.21 -0.58
CA ALA A 119 1.97 13.11 -0.83
C ALA A 119 2.15 11.98 0.20
N THR A 120 3.40 11.63 0.54
CA THR A 120 3.73 10.63 1.56
C THR A 120 3.20 11.04 2.93
N ILE A 121 3.43 12.29 3.36
CA ILE A 121 2.90 12.80 4.64
C ILE A 121 1.37 12.73 4.67
N ALA A 122 0.71 13.12 3.58
CA ALA A 122 -0.75 13.05 3.45
C ALA A 122 -1.26 11.61 3.54
N VAL A 123 -0.61 10.66 2.87
CA VAL A 123 -0.94 9.23 2.92
C VAL A 123 -0.75 8.67 4.32
N LEU A 124 0.36 8.99 5.00
CA LEU A 124 0.62 8.52 6.36
C LEU A 124 -0.43 9.05 7.34
N TYR A 125 -0.78 10.33 7.23
CA TYR A 125 -1.85 10.93 8.03
C TYR A 125 -3.21 10.26 7.76
N TYR A 126 -3.54 10.03 6.49
CA TYR A 126 -4.77 9.38 6.07
C TYR A 126 -4.86 7.94 6.59
N ARG A 127 -3.80 7.14 6.43
CA ARG A 127 -3.71 5.76 6.95
C ARG A 127 -3.82 5.73 8.47
N TRP A 128 -3.13 6.63 9.17
CA TRP A 128 -3.23 6.76 10.62
C TRP A 128 -4.66 7.07 11.06
N PHE A 129 -5.31 8.06 10.44
CA PHE A 129 -6.68 8.45 10.73
C PHE A 129 -7.66 7.30 10.46
N LEU A 130 -7.54 6.65 9.31
CA LEU A 130 -8.35 5.50 8.93
C LEU A 130 -8.25 4.39 9.97
N THR A 131 -7.02 4.00 10.35
CA THR A 131 -6.78 2.95 11.34
C THR A 131 -7.37 3.32 12.69
N ARG A 132 -7.14 4.56 13.15
CA ARG A 132 -7.69 5.06 14.41
C ARG A 132 -9.21 4.96 14.44
N THR A 133 -9.86 5.42 13.37
CA THR A 133 -11.32 5.45 13.29
C THR A 133 -11.93 4.07 13.08
N ALA A 134 -11.34 3.24 12.20
CA ALA A 134 -11.88 1.93 11.85
C ALA A 134 -11.71 0.89 12.96
N LEU A 135 -10.60 0.95 13.71
CA LEU A 135 -10.37 0.09 14.88
C LEU A 135 -10.87 0.71 16.19
N ALA A 136 -11.34 1.95 16.18
CA ALA A 136 -11.78 2.70 17.35
C ALA A 136 -10.71 2.75 18.48
N VAL A 137 -9.45 3.00 18.10
CA VAL A 137 -8.30 3.00 19.02
C VAL A 137 -7.76 4.41 19.30
N SER A 138 -6.84 4.52 20.27
CA SER A 138 -6.11 5.76 20.52
C SER A 138 -5.18 6.12 19.36
N GLY A 139 -4.79 7.40 19.27
CA GLY A 139 -3.86 7.86 18.24
C GLY A 139 -2.49 7.16 18.29
N GLY A 140 -1.98 6.89 19.50
CA GLY A 140 -0.71 6.17 19.68
C GLY A 140 -0.78 4.71 19.22
N MET A 141 -1.90 4.04 19.48
CA MET A 141 -2.11 2.66 19.02
C MET A 141 -2.24 2.60 17.49
N ALA A 142 -2.96 3.55 16.88
CA ALA A 142 -3.03 3.66 15.42
C ALA A 142 -1.66 3.89 14.77
N LEU A 143 -0.75 4.64 15.42
CA LEU A 143 0.63 4.76 14.96
C LEU A 143 1.36 3.41 14.99
N ALA A 144 1.18 2.58 16.03
CA ALA A 144 1.80 1.26 16.08
C ALA A 144 1.36 0.36 14.92
N PHE A 145 0.07 0.39 14.54
CA PHE A 145 -0.42 -0.30 13.36
C PHE A 145 0.18 0.22 12.05
N LEU A 146 0.36 1.55 11.94
CA LEU A 146 1.03 2.17 10.79
C LEU A 146 2.50 1.71 10.69
N PHE A 147 3.19 1.59 11.83
CA PHE A 147 4.56 1.05 11.87
C PHE A 147 4.61 -0.41 11.44
N ILE A 148 3.66 -1.25 11.87
CA ILE A 148 3.57 -2.65 11.43
C ILE A 148 3.37 -2.73 9.91
N ASP A 149 2.48 -1.91 9.36
CA ASP A 149 2.21 -1.82 7.92
C ASP A 149 3.46 -1.40 7.13
N LEU A 150 4.16 -0.37 7.61
CA LEU A 150 5.40 0.11 7.02
C LEU A 150 6.49 -0.97 7.04
N LEU A 151 6.70 -1.63 8.18
CA LEU A 151 7.70 -2.69 8.32
C LEU A 151 7.40 -3.86 7.39
N LEU A 152 6.14 -4.29 7.31
CA LEU A 152 5.74 -5.35 6.38
C LEU A 152 6.01 -4.94 4.93
N SER A 153 5.65 -3.71 4.56
CA SER A 153 5.86 -3.19 3.20
C SER A 153 7.35 -3.16 2.83
N ILE A 154 8.21 -2.69 3.74
CA ILE A 154 9.67 -2.69 3.56
C ILE A 154 10.21 -4.11 3.44
N LEU A 155 9.77 -5.02 4.30
CA LEU A 155 10.22 -6.42 4.27
C LEU A 155 9.88 -7.10 2.94
N LEU A 156 8.67 -6.85 2.41
CA LEU A 156 8.24 -7.39 1.11
C LEU A 156 9.06 -6.79 -0.03
N ASP A 157 9.28 -5.48 -0.04
CA ASP A 157 10.07 -4.83 -1.10
C ASP A 157 11.52 -5.30 -1.10
N VAL A 158 12.18 -5.31 0.07
CA VAL A 158 13.55 -5.80 0.22
C VAL A 158 13.66 -7.27 -0.19
N SER A 159 12.68 -8.10 0.16
CA SER A 159 12.70 -9.51 -0.23
C SER A 159 12.56 -9.69 -1.75
N GLY A 160 11.71 -8.90 -2.40
CA GLY A 160 11.59 -8.90 -3.85
C GLY A 160 12.86 -8.43 -4.56
N ASN A 161 13.48 -7.35 -4.07
CA ASN A 161 14.72 -6.80 -4.61
C ASN A 161 15.87 -7.81 -4.49
N ARG A 162 16.01 -8.48 -3.34
CA ARG A 162 17.01 -9.54 -3.13
C ARG A 162 16.88 -10.70 -4.11
N LEU A 163 15.66 -11.11 -4.46
CA LEU A 163 15.44 -12.17 -5.46
C LEU A 163 15.82 -11.74 -6.88
N LEU A 164 15.84 -10.44 -7.13
CA LEU A 164 16.25 -9.83 -8.39
C LEU A 164 17.73 -9.45 -8.42
N GLY A 165 18.45 -9.59 -7.31
CA GLY A 165 19.88 -9.26 -7.20
C GLY A 165 20.16 -7.76 -7.09
N ILE A 166 19.18 -6.95 -6.67
CA ILE A 166 19.27 -5.48 -6.51
C ILE A 166 19.00 -5.03 -5.06
#